data_AF-R1EF00-F1
#
_entry.id   AF-R1EF00-F1
#
_cell.length_a   1.000
_cell.length_b   1.000
_cell.length_c   1.000
_cell.angle_alpha   90.00
_cell.angle_beta   90.00
_cell.angle_gamma   90.00
#
_symmetry.space_group_name_H-M   'P 1'
#
loop_
_entity.id
_entity.type
_entity.pdbx_description
1 polymer ?
#
loop_
_entity_poly.entity_id
_entity_poly.type
_entity_poly.pdbx_seq_one_letter_code
_entity_poly.pdbx_strand_id
1 'polypeptide(L)'
;MNDPGIDEPISNATQDLEQTPYNSVQKEEEEEEQDFLDPSRWWFASTACPLIAGTFGPLANAFSICALVVKWRVEIPPGMDETAGTPVEDPAWLIAVNSISLVCALTANFALLLNMARRLPFNIAQPITIGGFFLASVLLIALAAVASSSLFRIQPADAHALSQAYYYGIIAAALYAIISMLMVLTVYGAWNGHYRKEFRLTISQRTLMLQTISFTVYLLLGGLVFSYVEDWDFLDGVYWADYTLLTVGLGSDFPPKTHLGRGLLFPFAIGGILMVGTND
;
A
#
# COMPACT_ATOMS: atom_id res chain seq x y z
N MET A 1 26.79 -1.64 -51.47
CA MET A 1 26.53 -0.19 -51.35
C MET A 1 26.16 0.04 -49.89
N ASN A 2 27.18 0.21 -49.03
CA ASN A 2 27.00 0.75 -47.68
C ASN A 2 27.45 2.20 -47.78
N ASP A 3 26.58 3.13 -47.37
CA ASP A 3 26.87 4.55 -47.35
C ASP A 3 27.51 4.89 -46.00
N PRO A 4 28.83 5.15 -45.92
CA PRO A 4 29.55 5.31 -44.66
C PRO A 4 29.28 6.65 -43.96
N GLY A 5 28.49 7.55 -44.55
CA GLY A 5 28.25 8.90 -44.01
C GLY A 5 27.13 9.01 -42.97
N ILE A 6 26.31 7.98 -42.81
CA ILE A 6 25.12 7.98 -41.95
C ILE A 6 25.27 7.12 -40.68
N ASP A 7 26.18 6.15 -40.67
CA ASP A 7 26.34 5.22 -39.54
C ASP A 7 27.12 5.85 -38.37
N GLU A 8 28.11 6.72 -38.63
CA GLU A 8 28.86 7.44 -37.59
C GLU A 8 28.01 8.39 -36.73
N PRO A 9 27.17 9.29 -37.31
CA PRO A 9 26.33 10.18 -36.49
C PRO A 9 25.23 9.42 -35.73
N ILE A 10 24.73 8.30 -36.26
CA ILE A 10 23.74 7.46 -35.57
C ILE A 10 24.40 6.70 -34.41
N SER A 11 25.61 6.17 -34.59
CA SER A 11 26.37 5.49 -33.53
C SER A 11 26.70 6.44 -32.37
N ASN A 12 27.17 7.66 -32.68
CA ASN A 12 27.48 8.65 -31.65
C ASN A 12 26.21 9.13 -30.92
N ALA A 13 25.12 9.37 -31.65
CA ALA A 13 23.84 9.71 -31.03
C ALA A 13 23.30 8.58 -30.14
N THR A 14 23.51 7.32 -30.53
CA THR A 14 23.10 6.15 -29.72
C THR A 14 23.97 6.03 -28.46
N GLN A 15 25.28 6.23 -28.57
CA GLN A 15 26.18 6.24 -27.42
C GLN A 15 25.91 7.39 -26.45
N ASP A 16 25.62 8.59 -26.95
CA ASP A 16 25.22 9.72 -26.10
C ASP A 16 23.88 9.44 -25.40
N LEU A 17 22.92 8.82 -26.10
CA LEU A 17 21.63 8.41 -25.52
C LEU A 17 21.78 7.29 -24.48
N GLU A 18 22.78 6.42 -24.60
CA GLU A 18 23.07 5.35 -23.61
C GLU A 18 23.91 5.86 -22.42
N GLN A 19 24.81 6.83 -22.64
CA GLN A 19 25.65 7.42 -21.60
C GLN A 19 24.90 8.43 -20.73
N THR A 20 23.90 9.14 -21.28
CA THR A 20 23.13 10.15 -20.53
C THR A 20 22.37 9.55 -19.34
N PRO A 21 21.64 8.42 -19.47
CA PRO A 21 21.01 7.73 -18.34
C PRO A 21 22.05 7.24 -17.33
N TYR A 22 23.13 6.60 -17.79
CA TYR A 22 24.14 6.01 -16.90
C TYR A 22 24.85 7.07 -16.04
N ASN A 23 25.25 8.19 -16.64
CA ASN A 23 25.86 9.31 -15.92
C ASN A 23 24.87 9.99 -14.96
N SER A 24 23.57 9.99 -15.27
CA SER A 24 22.56 10.52 -14.35
C SER A 24 22.37 9.62 -13.12
N VAL A 25 22.44 8.30 -13.31
CA VAL A 25 22.36 7.32 -12.22
C VAL A 25 23.57 7.42 -11.30
N GLN A 26 24.80 7.42 -11.85
CA GLN A 26 26.02 7.58 -11.04
C GLN A 26 26.04 8.88 -10.24
N LYS A 27 25.56 9.97 -10.84
CA LYS A 27 25.49 11.27 -10.16
C LYS A 27 24.42 11.30 -9.06
N GLU A 28 23.33 10.56 -9.23
CA GLU A 28 22.36 10.32 -8.16
C GLU A 28 22.95 9.46 -7.03
N GLU A 29 23.69 8.39 -7.35
CA GLU A 29 24.39 7.53 -6.36
C GLU A 29 25.42 8.32 -5.54
N GLU A 30 26.23 9.18 -6.19
CA GLU A 30 27.19 10.05 -5.50
C GLU A 30 26.51 11.11 -4.61
N GLU A 31 25.36 11.66 -5.05
CA GLU A 31 24.54 12.56 -4.22
C GLU A 31 23.90 11.81 -3.03
N GLU A 32 23.48 10.54 -3.21
CA GLU A 32 22.97 9.68 -2.15
C GLU A 32 24.01 9.39 -1.07
N GLU A 33 25.24 9.04 -1.46
CA GLU A 33 26.34 8.83 -0.50
C GLU A 33 26.62 10.10 0.30
N GLN A 34 26.61 11.28 -0.34
CA GLN A 34 26.83 12.54 0.37
C GLN A 34 25.70 12.90 1.33
N ASP A 35 24.44 12.67 0.96
CA ASP A 35 23.27 12.94 1.81
C ASP A 35 23.17 11.95 2.98
N PHE A 36 23.62 10.69 2.79
CA PHE A 36 23.72 9.68 3.85
C PHE A 36 24.80 10.02 4.89
N LEU A 37 25.87 10.70 4.46
CA LEU A 37 27.01 11.06 5.32
C LEU A 37 26.76 12.29 6.21
N ASP A 38 25.64 13.00 6.06
CA ASP A 38 25.31 14.20 6.83
C ASP A 38 24.09 13.98 7.75
N PRO A 39 24.28 13.51 9.01
CA PRO A 39 23.20 13.08 9.89
C PRO A 39 22.52 14.29 10.54
N SER A 40 21.86 15.11 9.75
CA SER A 40 20.95 16.13 10.27
C SER A 40 19.57 15.50 10.49
N ARG A 41 18.94 15.75 11.64
CA ARG A 41 17.53 15.33 11.94
C ARG A 41 16.54 15.73 10.83
N TRP A 42 16.96 16.70 10.07
CA TRP A 42 16.27 17.35 8.99
C TRP A 42 16.33 16.47 7.71
N TRP A 43 17.41 15.73 7.43
CA TRP A 43 17.49 14.74 6.33
C TRP A 43 16.42 13.64 6.47
N PHE A 44 16.26 13.15 7.70
CA PHE A 44 15.23 12.16 8.02
C PHE A 44 13.83 12.68 7.67
N ALA A 45 13.55 13.94 7.99
CA ALA A 45 12.27 14.57 7.70
C ALA A 45 12.03 14.80 6.19
N SER A 46 13.07 15.08 5.40
CA SER A 46 12.95 15.36 3.96
C SER A 46 12.92 14.12 3.08
N THR A 47 13.55 13.02 3.51
CA THR A 47 13.80 11.85 2.66
C THR A 47 13.14 10.59 3.23
N ALA A 48 13.41 10.25 4.49
CA ALA A 48 12.88 9.03 5.09
C ALA A 48 11.37 9.11 5.35
N CYS A 49 10.86 10.22 5.89
CA CYS A 49 9.42 10.36 6.18
C CYS A 49 8.53 10.20 4.93
N PRO A 50 8.81 10.88 3.78
CA PRO A 50 8.04 10.68 2.56
C PRO A 50 8.17 9.27 1.99
N LEU A 51 9.36 8.67 2.05
CA LEU A 51 9.57 7.29 1.58
C LEU A 51 8.72 6.31 2.39
N ILE A 52 8.75 6.39 3.72
CA ILE A 52 7.92 5.57 4.61
C ILE A 52 6.42 5.81 4.31
N ALA A 53 6.01 7.06 4.10
CA ALA A 53 4.63 7.38 3.74
C ALA A 53 4.23 6.74 2.40
N GLY A 54 5.09 6.79 1.39
CA GLY A 54 4.84 6.22 0.07
C GLY A 54 4.84 4.69 0.02
N THR A 55 5.52 4.02 0.96
CA THR A 55 5.58 2.56 1.03
C THR A 55 4.51 1.95 1.93
N PHE A 56 4.24 2.56 3.08
CA PHE A 56 3.21 2.09 4.01
C PHE A 56 1.81 2.60 3.66
N GLY A 57 1.69 3.67 2.88
CA GLY A 57 0.41 4.18 2.38
C GLY A 57 -0.40 3.14 1.57
N PRO A 58 0.20 2.49 0.56
CA PRO A 58 -0.44 1.40 -0.18
C PRO A 58 -0.85 0.23 0.71
N LEU A 59 0.02 -0.18 1.63
CA LEU A 59 -0.28 -1.26 2.58
C LEU A 59 -1.46 -0.91 3.51
N ALA A 60 -1.51 0.33 4.00
CA ALA A 60 -2.64 0.82 4.80
C ALA A 60 -3.95 0.83 3.99
N ASN A 61 -3.90 1.18 2.70
CA ASN A 61 -5.04 1.06 1.79
C ASN A 61 -5.47 -0.40 1.60
N ALA A 62 -4.54 -1.35 1.55
CA ALA A 62 -4.86 -2.77 1.49
C ALA A 62 -5.67 -3.23 2.69
N PHE A 63 -5.20 -2.91 3.91
CA PHE A 63 -5.92 -3.22 5.14
C PHE A 63 -7.30 -2.54 5.20
N SER A 64 -7.40 -1.29 4.73
CA SER A 64 -8.66 -0.55 4.63
C SER A 64 -9.64 -1.20 3.63
N ILE A 65 -9.15 -1.70 2.48
CA ILE A 65 -9.96 -2.47 1.52
C ILE A 65 -10.44 -3.78 2.15
N CYS A 66 -9.55 -4.54 2.80
CA CYS A 66 -9.91 -5.76 3.51
C CYS A 66 -10.97 -5.53 4.58
N ALA A 67 -10.86 -4.42 5.33
CA ALA A 67 -11.84 -4.01 6.32
C ALA A 67 -13.18 -3.56 5.69
N LEU A 68 -13.19 -3.08 4.44
CA LEU A 68 -14.42 -2.66 3.77
C LEU A 68 -15.19 -3.84 3.16
N VAL A 69 -14.47 -4.82 2.60
CA VAL A 69 -15.07 -5.95 1.86
C VAL A 69 -15.70 -6.97 2.80
N VAL A 70 -15.06 -7.26 3.94
CA VAL A 70 -15.51 -8.29 4.87
C VAL A 70 -16.24 -7.71 6.06
N LYS A 71 -17.27 -8.44 6.53
CA LYS A 71 -18.13 -8.02 7.63
C LYS A 71 -17.37 -7.99 8.95
N TRP A 72 -17.66 -7.00 9.78
CA TRP A 72 -16.94 -6.78 11.04
C TRP A 72 -17.42 -7.68 12.17
N ARG A 73 -18.61 -8.29 12.01
CA ARG A 73 -19.28 -9.08 13.05
C ARG A 73 -19.52 -10.49 12.59
N VAL A 74 -19.31 -11.41 13.53
CA VAL A 74 -19.49 -12.84 13.35
C VAL A 74 -20.34 -13.38 14.49
N GLU A 75 -21.38 -14.14 14.17
CA GLU A 75 -22.24 -14.83 15.15
C GLU A 75 -21.72 -16.26 15.36
N ILE A 76 -21.47 -16.62 16.61
CA ILE A 76 -20.96 -17.93 17.02
C ILE A 76 -22.15 -18.85 17.28
N PRO A 77 -22.34 -19.93 16.49
CA PRO A 77 -23.41 -20.89 16.75
C PRO A 77 -23.18 -21.62 18.08
N PRO A 78 -24.24 -21.97 18.83
CA PRO A 78 -24.13 -22.53 20.17
C PRO A 78 -23.35 -23.85 20.17
N GLY A 79 -22.21 -23.87 20.87
CA GLY A 79 -21.36 -25.05 21.06
C GLY A 79 -20.20 -25.20 20.07
N MET A 80 -19.93 -24.21 19.22
CA MET A 80 -18.78 -24.17 18.30
C MET A 80 -17.84 -23.00 18.65
N ASP A 81 -16.58 -23.07 18.22
CA ASP A 81 -15.58 -22.01 18.41
C ASP A 81 -15.76 -20.87 17.38
N GLU A 82 -15.09 -19.74 17.64
CA GLU A 82 -15.11 -18.51 16.82
C GLU A 82 -14.82 -18.74 15.31
N THR A 83 -14.16 -19.85 14.96
CA THR A 83 -13.78 -20.22 13.59
C THR A 83 -14.95 -20.71 12.73
N ALA A 84 -16.08 -21.08 13.34
CA ALA A 84 -17.29 -21.55 12.64
C ALA A 84 -18.40 -20.50 12.60
N GLY A 85 -18.09 -19.25 12.96
CA GLY A 85 -19.09 -18.21 13.08
C GLY A 85 -19.57 -17.70 11.73
N THR A 86 -20.86 -17.37 11.62
CA THR A 86 -21.47 -16.85 10.39
C THR A 86 -21.39 -15.32 10.34
N PRO A 87 -21.00 -14.71 9.21
CA PRO A 87 -20.88 -13.26 9.09
C PRO A 87 -22.25 -12.59 9.19
N VAL A 88 -22.35 -11.55 10.03
CA VAL A 88 -23.57 -10.75 10.21
C VAL A 88 -23.51 -9.51 9.33
N GLU A 89 -24.63 -9.14 8.69
CA GLU A 89 -24.67 -7.95 7.84
C GLU A 89 -24.38 -6.67 8.62
N ASP A 90 -23.44 -5.88 8.10
CA ASP A 90 -23.11 -4.57 8.65
C ASP A 90 -24.09 -3.49 8.17
N PRO A 91 -24.43 -2.52 9.03
CA PRO A 91 -25.38 -1.48 8.67
C PRO A 91 -24.82 -0.58 7.56
N ALA A 92 -25.71 -0.11 6.68
CA ALA A 92 -25.33 0.66 5.49
C ALA A 92 -24.48 1.91 5.79
N TRP A 93 -24.70 2.55 6.94
CA TRP A 93 -23.92 3.73 7.32
C TRP A 93 -22.45 3.38 7.66
N LEU A 94 -22.17 2.18 8.17
CA LEU A 94 -20.80 1.73 8.47
C LEU A 94 -20.04 1.57 7.15
N ILE A 95 -20.66 0.89 6.18
CA ILE A 95 -20.10 0.71 4.83
C ILE A 95 -19.89 2.06 4.15
N ALA A 96 -20.83 2.99 4.28
CA ALA A 96 -20.74 4.33 3.70
C ALA A 96 -19.54 5.12 4.26
N VAL A 97 -19.39 5.18 5.59
CA VAL A 97 -18.29 5.91 6.23
C VAL A 97 -16.94 5.25 5.92
N ASN A 98 -16.88 3.92 5.92
CA ASN A 98 -15.66 3.19 5.59
C ASN A 98 -15.24 3.43 4.12
N SER A 99 -16.22 3.44 3.20
CA SER A 99 -15.99 3.77 1.78
C SER A 99 -15.47 5.20 1.62
N ILE A 100 -16.03 6.17 2.36
CA ILE A 100 -15.56 7.57 2.33
C ILE A 100 -14.11 7.65 2.83
N SER A 101 -13.78 6.97 3.95
CA SER A 101 -12.41 6.96 4.45
C SER A 101 -11.42 6.36 3.45
N LEU A 102 -11.79 5.29 2.76
CA LEU A 102 -10.95 4.67 1.73
C LEU A 102 -10.72 5.62 0.54
N VAL A 103 -11.76 6.30 0.05
CA VAL A 103 -11.62 7.28 -1.04
C VAL A 103 -10.69 8.43 -0.64
N CYS A 104 -10.80 8.93 0.60
CA CYS A 104 -9.89 9.95 1.12
C CYS A 104 -8.43 9.45 1.16
N ALA A 105 -8.20 8.23 1.62
CA ALA A 105 -6.86 7.64 1.71
C ALA A 105 -6.24 7.33 0.33
N LEU A 106 -7.03 6.82 -0.62
CA LEU A 106 -6.59 6.60 -2.00
C LEU A 106 -6.24 7.93 -2.68
N THR A 107 -7.05 8.97 -2.48
CA THR A 107 -6.77 10.31 -3.00
C THR A 107 -5.49 10.91 -2.39
N ALA A 108 -5.27 10.72 -1.08
CA ALA A 108 -4.05 11.14 -0.41
C ALA A 108 -2.79 10.44 -0.94
N ASN A 109 -2.87 9.12 -1.13
CA ASN A 109 -1.80 8.31 -1.68
C ASN A 109 -1.49 8.68 -3.14
N PHE A 110 -2.52 8.94 -3.94
CA PHE A 110 -2.36 9.39 -5.32
C PHE A 110 -1.73 10.79 -5.39
N ALA A 111 -2.16 11.72 -4.55
CA ALA A 111 -1.55 13.05 -4.46
C ALA A 111 -0.08 12.98 -4.02
N LEU A 112 0.25 12.09 -3.08
CA LEU A 112 1.63 11.85 -2.63
C LEU A 112 2.49 11.33 -3.79
N LEU A 113 2.01 10.34 -4.53
CA LEU A 113 2.69 9.79 -5.71
C LEU A 113 2.90 10.87 -6.78
N LEU A 114 1.87 11.65 -7.10
CA LEU A 114 2.00 12.72 -8.10
C LEU A 114 2.99 13.80 -7.65
N ASN A 115 3.08 14.07 -6.34
CA ASN A 115 4.05 15.01 -5.82
C ASN A 115 5.48 14.52 -6.01
N MET A 116 5.71 13.25 -5.71
CA MET A 116 7.02 12.61 -5.84
C MET A 116 7.42 12.41 -7.30
N ALA A 117 6.44 12.15 -8.19
CA ALA A 117 6.64 12.13 -9.64
C ALA A 117 6.87 13.52 -10.25
N ARG A 118 6.98 14.58 -9.43
CA ARG A 118 7.09 15.99 -9.85
C ARG A 118 5.95 16.45 -10.77
N ARG A 119 4.79 15.78 -10.72
CA ARG A 119 3.58 16.11 -11.49
C ARG A 119 2.66 17.06 -10.74
N LEU A 120 2.71 17.06 -9.40
CA LEU A 120 1.92 17.93 -8.53
C LEU A 120 2.86 18.76 -7.64
N PRO A 121 2.67 20.09 -7.53
CA PRO A 121 3.55 20.93 -6.72
C PRO A 121 3.34 20.66 -5.22
N PHE A 122 4.41 20.80 -4.44
CA PHE A 122 4.44 20.53 -2.99
C PHE A 122 3.33 21.27 -2.23
N ASN A 123 3.10 22.55 -2.54
CA ASN A 123 2.09 23.36 -1.85
C ASN A 123 0.65 22.84 -2.04
N ILE A 124 0.37 22.11 -3.13
CA ILE A 124 -0.97 21.54 -3.41
C ILE A 124 -1.04 20.09 -2.90
N ALA A 125 0.01 19.31 -3.10
CA ALA A 125 0.02 17.91 -2.74
C ALA A 125 -0.06 17.66 -1.22
N GLN A 126 0.77 18.37 -0.47
CA GLN A 126 0.92 18.17 0.98
C GLN A 126 -0.40 18.32 1.77
N PRO A 127 -1.21 19.38 1.59
CA PRO A 127 -2.48 19.49 2.29
C PRO A 127 -3.47 18.39 1.89
N ILE A 128 -3.45 17.93 0.63
CA ILE A 128 -4.31 16.82 0.17
C ILE A 128 -3.89 15.51 0.84
N THR A 129 -2.58 15.23 0.86
CA THR A 129 -2.05 14.01 1.47
C THR A 129 -2.30 13.98 2.98
N ILE A 130 -1.94 15.05 3.70
CA ILE A 130 -2.13 15.12 5.16
C ILE A 130 -3.61 15.10 5.49
N GLY A 131 -4.41 15.95 4.85
CA GLY A 131 -5.85 16.05 5.11
C GLY A 131 -6.58 14.73 4.81
N GLY A 132 -6.24 14.07 3.70
CA GLY A 132 -6.88 12.81 3.33
C GLY A 132 -6.54 11.65 4.25
N PHE A 133 -5.27 11.47 4.64
CA PHE A 133 -4.89 10.42 5.60
C PHE A 133 -5.40 10.72 7.01
N PHE A 134 -5.34 11.97 7.46
CA PHE A 134 -5.89 12.36 8.76
C PHE A 134 -7.40 12.11 8.83
N LEU A 135 -8.14 12.56 7.81
CA LEU A 135 -9.58 12.34 7.75
C LEU A 135 -9.92 10.84 7.70
N ALA A 136 -9.22 10.05 6.88
CA ALA A 136 -9.41 8.61 6.81
C ALA A 136 -9.16 7.94 8.17
N SER A 137 -8.09 8.32 8.87
CA SER A 137 -7.77 7.81 10.20
C SER A 137 -8.86 8.13 11.22
N VAL A 138 -9.29 9.40 11.30
CA VAL A 138 -10.34 9.85 12.24
C VAL A 138 -11.66 9.12 11.99
N LEU A 139 -12.05 8.95 10.73
CA LEU A 139 -13.27 8.24 10.36
C LEU A 139 -13.21 6.76 10.76
N LEU A 140 -12.10 6.06 10.50
CA LEU A 140 -11.93 4.66 10.89
C LEU A 140 -11.85 4.47 12.41
N ILE A 141 -11.18 5.38 13.14
CA ILE A 141 -11.16 5.35 14.61
C ILE A 141 -12.55 5.56 15.17
N ALA A 142 -13.31 6.52 14.62
CA ALA A 142 -14.70 6.74 15.02
C ALA A 142 -15.56 5.50 14.75
N LEU A 143 -15.41 4.85 13.59
CA LEU A 143 -16.08 3.60 13.28
C LEU A 143 -15.72 2.48 14.26
N ALA A 144 -14.43 2.29 14.56
CA ALA A 144 -13.98 1.28 15.51
C ALA A 144 -14.50 1.54 16.93
N ALA A 145 -14.53 2.80 17.37
CA ALA A 145 -15.08 3.21 18.66
C ALA A 145 -16.60 2.95 18.74
N VAL A 146 -17.34 3.21 17.65
CA VAL A 146 -18.78 2.94 17.62
C VAL A 146 -19.05 1.43 17.55
N ALA A 147 -18.29 0.68 16.75
CA ALA A 147 -18.43 -0.77 16.63
C ALA A 147 -18.10 -1.52 17.95
N SER A 148 -17.20 -0.99 18.77
CA SER A 148 -16.90 -1.52 20.12
C SER A 148 -17.88 -1.06 21.20
N SER A 149 -18.70 -0.04 20.92
CA SER A 149 -19.68 0.49 21.88
C SER A 149 -20.90 -0.43 22.04
N SER A 150 -21.64 -0.24 23.14
CA SER A 150 -22.86 -0.99 23.45
C SER A 150 -23.99 -0.80 22.43
N LEU A 151 -23.90 0.18 21.52
CA LEU A 151 -24.84 0.32 20.40
C LEU A 151 -24.76 -0.83 19.39
N PHE A 152 -23.62 -1.51 19.29
CA PHE A 152 -23.39 -2.59 18.32
C PHE A 152 -23.41 -4.00 18.90
N ARG A 153 -23.43 -4.14 20.23
CA ARG A 153 -23.55 -5.45 20.88
C ARG A 153 -24.99 -5.94 20.79
N ILE A 154 -25.20 -6.95 19.96
CA ILE A 154 -26.42 -7.74 19.96
C ILE A 154 -26.36 -8.66 21.20
N GLN A 155 -27.42 -8.71 21.99
CA GLN A 155 -27.52 -9.64 23.12
C GLN A 155 -27.97 -11.02 22.63
N PRO A 156 -27.42 -12.15 23.13
CA PRO A 156 -26.38 -12.28 24.16
C PRO A 156 -24.95 -12.07 23.63
N ALA A 157 -24.08 -11.50 24.49
CA ALA A 157 -22.70 -11.15 24.15
C ALA A 157 -21.80 -12.38 23.88
N ASP A 158 -22.17 -13.55 24.41
CA ASP A 158 -21.41 -14.79 24.27
C ASP A 158 -21.54 -15.42 22.88
N ALA A 159 -22.49 -14.95 22.08
CA ALA A 159 -22.75 -15.44 20.71
C ALA A 159 -22.17 -14.51 19.63
N HIS A 160 -21.44 -13.44 19.97
CA HIS A 160 -20.96 -12.47 18.98
C HIS A 160 -19.47 -12.16 19.17
N ALA A 161 -18.69 -12.33 18.10
CA ALA A 161 -17.28 -11.97 18.04
C ALA A 161 -17.00 -10.92 16.95
N LEU A 162 -15.90 -10.19 17.13
CA LEU A 162 -15.38 -9.25 16.13
C LEU A 162 -14.48 -10.02 15.16
N SER A 163 -14.68 -9.80 13.86
CA SER A 163 -13.91 -10.49 12.82
C SER A 163 -12.52 -9.89 12.64
N GLN A 164 -11.65 -10.61 11.93
CA GLN A 164 -10.35 -10.13 11.46
C GLN A 164 -10.44 -8.79 10.69
N ALA A 165 -11.54 -8.53 9.96
CA ALA A 165 -11.74 -7.29 9.21
C ALA A 165 -11.79 -6.05 10.12
N TYR A 166 -12.36 -6.16 11.32
CA TYR A 166 -12.38 -5.10 12.32
C TYR A 166 -10.94 -4.71 12.73
N TYR A 167 -10.08 -5.69 12.97
CA TYR A 167 -8.69 -5.46 13.34
C TYR A 167 -7.87 -4.85 12.19
N TYR A 168 -8.12 -5.26 10.94
CA TYR A 168 -7.53 -4.61 9.77
C TYR A 168 -7.93 -3.14 9.66
N GLY A 169 -9.18 -2.80 10.00
CA GLY A 169 -9.64 -1.41 10.07
C GLY A 169 -8.87 -0.57 11.11
N ILE A 170 -8.60 -1.13 12.29
CA ILE A 170 -7.78 -0.48 13.33
C ILE A 170 -6.33 -0.30 12.86
N ILE A 171 -5.74 -1.32 12.26
CA ILE A 171 -4.36 -1.26 11.74
C ILE A 171 -4.27 -0.18 10.65
N ALA A 172 -5.23 -0.12 9.72
CA ALA A 172 -5.29 0.91 8.70
C ALA A 172 -5.40 2.32 9.32
N ALA A 173 -6.29 2.51 10.29
CA ALA A 173 -6.41 3.76 11.04
C ALA A 173 -5.10 4.21 11.69
N ALA A 174 -4.39 3.29 12.34
CA ALA A 174 -3.10 3.57 12.98
C ALA A 174 -2.03 3.95 11.96
N LEU A 175 -1.92 3.21 10.86
CA LEU A 175 -0.97 3.52 9.79
C LEU A 175 -1.27 4.89 9.15
N TYR A 176 -2.53 5.21 8.87
CA TYR A 176 -2.92 6.52 8.36
C TYR A 176 -2.59 7.66 9.33
N ALA A 177 -2.78 7.45 10.65
CA ALA A 177 -2.38 8.44 11.66
C ALA A 177 -0.86 8.67 11.66
N ILE A 178 -0.08 7.59 11.64
CA ILE A 178 1.39 7.65 11.61
C ILE A 178 1.86 8.35 10.34
N ILE A 179 1.34 7.96 9.17
CA ILE A 179 1.69 8.58 7.88
C ILE A 179 1.33 10.07 7.90
N SER A 180 0.14 10.42 8.36
CA SER A 180 -0.27 11.82 8.48
C SER A 180 0.68 12.61 9.39
N MET A 181 1.11 12.03 10.52
CA MET A 181 2.05 12.65 11.43
C MET A 181 3.43 12.85 10.79
N LEU A 182 3.95 11.83 10.09
CA LEU A 182 5.22 11.92 9.35
C LEU A 182 5.18 13.02 8.30
N MET A 183 4.09 13.10 7.52
CA MET A 183 3.93 14.14 6.51
C MET A 183 3.84 15.55 7.12
N VAL A 184 3.21 15.71 8.29
CA VAL A 184 3.21 16.98 9.02
C VAL A 184 4.62 17.39 9.43
N LEU A 185 5.44 16.45 9.94
CA LEU A 185 6.84 16.73 10.29
C LEU A 185 7.64 17.19 9.07
N THR A 186 7.43 16.55 7.93
CA THR A 186 8.09 16.93 6.66
C THR A 186 7.69 18.33 6.19
N VAL A 187 6.40 18.69 6.24
CA VAL A 187 5.93 20.02 5.86
C VAL A 187 6.42 21.09 6.83
N TYR A 188 6.39 20.79 8.13
CA TYR A 188 6.89 21.70 9.16
C TYR A 188 8.38 22.03 8.95
N GLY A 189 9.20 21.02 8.65
CA GLY A 189 10.62 21.23 8.34
C GLY A 189 10.85 22.05 7.07
N ALA A 190 10.05 21.80 6.02
CA ALA A 190 10.12 22.56 4.78
C ALA A 190 9.68 24.03 4.96
N TRP A 191 8.71 24.31 5.82
CA TRP A 191 8.28 25.68 6.09
C TRP A 191 9.30 26.45 6.94
N ASN A 192 9.95 25.78 7.89
CA ASN A 192 10.99 26.39 8.71
C ASN A 192 12.31 26.63 7.93
N GLY A 193 12.32 26.43 6.61
CA GLY A 193 13.41 26.83 5.71
C GLY A 193 14.63 25.90 5.73
N HIS A 194 14.52 24.72 6.37
CA HIS A 194 15.65 23.80 6.47
C HIS A 194 15.96 23.11 5.13
N TYR A 195 14.96 22.93 4.25
CA TYR A 195 15.12 22.41 2.89
C TYR A 195 14.19 23.07 1.89
N ARG A 196 14.52 22.88 0.60
CA ARG A 196 13.66 23.31 -0.52
C ARG A 196 12.34 22.53 -0.50
N LYS A 197 11.26 23.17 -0.94
CA LYS A 197 9.90 22.62 -1.02
C LYS A 197 9.73 21.63 -2.18
N GLU A 198 10.70 20.74 -2.34
CA GLU A 198 10.76 19.72 -3.38
C GLU A 198 11.33 18.45 -2.76
N PHE A 199 10.65 17.32 -2.97
CA PHE A 199 11.21 16.03 -2.58
C PHE A 199 12.38 15.69 -3.50
N ARG A 200 13.59 15.67 -2.94
CA ARG A 200 14.79 15.14 -3.61
C ARG A 200 14.85 13.62 -3.41
N LEU A 201 13.78 12.93 -3.79
CA LEU A 201 13.77 11.47 -3.81
C LEU A 201 14.43 10.98 -5.09
N THR A 202 15.32 10.00 -4.94
CA THR A 202 16.06 9.38 -6.04
C THR A 202 15.19 8.47 -6.88
N ILE A 203 15.68 8.08 -8.06
CA ILE A 203 14.94 7.17 -8.95
C ILE A 203 14.60 5.87 -8.21
N SER A 204 15.55 5.29 -7.48
CA SER A 204 15.39 4.05 -6.70
C SER A 204 14.24 4.16 -5.68
N GLN A 205 14.16 5.28 -4.95
CA GLN A 205 13.09 5.52 -3.97
C GLN A 205 11.71 5.63 -4.63
N ARG A 206 11.62 6.27 -5.80
CA ARG A 206 10.37 6.37 -6.57
C ARG A 206 9.93 5.03 -7.13
N THR A 207 10.88 4.25 -7.63
CA THR A 207 10.65 2.89 -8.11
C THR A 207 10.14 2.00 -6.99
N LEU A 208 10.74 2.07 -5.79
CA LEU A 208 10.32 1.31 -4.62
C LEU A 208 8.86 1.62 -4.22
N MET A 209 8.44 2.88 -4.29
CA MET A 209 7.03 3.25 -4.04
C MET A 209 6.08 2.70 -5.11
N LEU A 210 6.43 2.81 -6.39
CA LEU A 210 5.60 2.24 -7.46
C LEU A 210 5.54 0.71 -7.37
N GLN A 211 6.63 0.08 -6.97
CA GLN A 211 6.73 -1.35 -6.74
C GLN A 211 5.81 -1.78 -5.60
N THR A 212 5.83 -1.09 -4.45
CA THR A 212 4.93 -1.41 -3.33
C THR A 212 3.46 -1.26 -3.71
N ILE A 213 3.09 -0.22 -4.46
CA ILE A 213 1.72 -0.07 -5.00
C ILE A 213 1.36 -1.23 -5.93
N SER A 214 2.24 -1.54 -6.89
CA SER A 214 2.02 -2.60 -7.87
C SER A 214 1.89 -3.96 -7.19
N PHE A 215 2.75 -4.24 -6.21
CA PHE A 215 2.72 -5.44 -5.38
C PHE A 215 1.42 -5.54 -4.58
N THR A 216 1.00 -4.47 -3.89
CA THR A 216 -0.27 -4.45 -3.15
C THR A 216 -1.47 -4.70 -4.06
N VAL A 217 -1.53 -4.05 -5.24
CA VAL A 217 -2.61 -4.27 -6.20
C VAL A 217 -2.60 -5.71 -6.71
N TYR A 218 -1.43 -6.24 -7.05
CA TYR A 218 -1.27 -7.60 -7.53
C TYR A 218 -1.70 -8.64 -6.47
N LEU A 219 -1.35 -8.41 -5.21
CA LEU A 219 -1.73 -9.23 -4.07
C LEU A 219 -3.26 -9.24 -3.87
N LEU A 220 -3.91 -8.07 -3.84
CA LEU A 220 -5.36 -7.97 -3.66
C LEU A 220 -6.13 -8.57 -4.84
N LEU A 221 -5.66 -8.37 -6.07
CA LEU A 221 -6.26 -8.98 -7.26
C LEU A 221 -6.08 -10.50 -7.27
N GLY A 222 -4.90 -10.99 -6.87
CA GLY A 222 -4.65 -12.42 -6.69
C GLY A 222 -5.60 -13.02 -5.67
N GLY A 223 -5.70 -12.41 -4.50
CA GLY A 223 -6.64 -12.84 -3.46
C GLY A 223 -8.08 -12.88 -3.95
N LEU A 224 -8.52 -11.87 -4.71
CA LEU A 224 -9.86 -11.81 -5.31
C LEU A 224 -10.10 -12.92 -6.34
N VAL A 225 -9.13 -13.17 -7.24
CA VAL A 225 -9.27 -14.20 -8.27
C VAL A 225 -9.36 -15.58 -7.62
N PHE A 226 -8.49 -15.88 -6.66
CA PHE A 226 -8.49 -17.16 -5.98
C PHE A 226 -9.70 -17.33 -5.05
N SER A 227 -10.19 -16.26 -4.42
CA SER A 227 -11.45 -16.34 -3.66
C SER A 227 -12.63 -16.74 -4.54
N TYR A 228 -12.71 -16.24 -5.77
CA TYR A 228 -13.76 -16.65 -6.72
C TYR A 228 -13.55 -18.04 -7.33
N VAL A 229 -12.30 -18.42 -7.63
CA VAL A 229 -11.99 -19.69 -8.30
C VAL A 229 -12.14 -20.88 -7.35
N GLU A 230 -11.75 -20.71 -6.08
CA GLU A 230 -11.76 -21.77 -5.07
C GLU A 230 -12.93 -21.68 -4.07
N ASP A 231 -13.81 -20.69 -4.25
CA ASP A 231 -14.96 -20.41 -3.35
C ASP A 231 -14.51 -20.16 -1.89
N TRP A 232 -13.42 -19.39 -1.74
CA TRP A 232 -12.90 -18.98 -0.43
C TRP A 232 -13.44 -17.62 -0.04
N ASP A 233 -13.46 -17.34 1.26
CA ASP A 233 -13.66 -15.98 1.73
C ASP A 233 -12.54 -15.08 1.21
N PHE A 234 -12.87 -13.82 0.94
CA PHE A 234 -11.92 -12.87 0.35
C PHE A 234 -10.64 -12.74 1.17
N LEU A 235 -10.73 -12.71 2.51
CA LEU A 235 -9.56 -12.61 3.38
C LEU A 235 -8.70 -13.87 3.37
N ASP A 236 -9.31 -15.05 3.24
CA ASP A 236 -8.57 -16.32 3.11
C ASP A 236 -7.84 -16.38 1.77
N GLY A 237 -8.45 -15.88 0.69
CA GLY A 237 -7.81 -15.71 -0.60
C GLY A 237 -6.63 -14.73 -0.56
N VAL A 238 -6.79 -13.58 0.10
CA VAL A 238 -5.72 -12.60 0.31
C VAL A 238 -4.59 -13.17 1.18
N TYR A 239 -4.93 -13.89 2.24
CA TYR A 239 -3.98 -14.59 3.10
C TYR A 239 -3.18 -15.63 2.30
N TRP A 240 -3.85 -16.46 1.51
CA TRP A 240 -3.18 -17.43 0.64
C TRP A 240 -2.26 -16.75 -0.38
N ALA A 241 -2.73 -15.66 -1.00
CA ALA A 241 -1.95 -14.89 -1.97
C ALA A 241 -0.68 -14.33 -1.34
N ASP A 242 -0.77 -13.72 -0.15
CA ASP A 242 0.37 -13.17 0.59
C ASP A 242 1.44 -14.23 0.89
N TYR A 243 1.04 -15.37 1.48
CA TYR A 243 1.97 -16.47 1.81
C TYR A 243 2.62 -17.10 0.57
N THR A 244 1.91 -17.10 -0.56
CA THR A 244 2.42 -17.58 -1.84
C THR A 244 3.45 -16.61 -2.42
N LEU A 245 3.15 -15.30 -2.40
CA LEU A 245 4.03 -14.27 -2.95
C LEU A 245 5.27 -14.01 -2.08
N LEU A 246 5.12 -14.05 -0.76
CA LEU A 246 6.22 -13.94 0.19
C LEU A 246 7.04 -15.22 0.33
N THR A 247 6.69 -16.28 -0.42
CA THR A 247 7.38 -17.58 -0.42
C THR A 247 7.47 -18.26 0.95
N VAL A 248 6.61 -17.88 1.89
CA VAL A 248 6.55 -18.46 3.24
C VAL A 248 6.09 -19.92 3.16
N GLY A 249 5.20 -20.25 2.22
CA GLY A 249 4.84 -21.64 1.90
C GLY A 249 4.03 -22.37 2.97
N LEU A 250 3.48 -21.66 3.97
CA LEU A 250 2.65 -22.22 5.04
C LEU A 250 1.17 -22.37 4.68
N GLY A 251 0.77 -22.16 3.42
CA GLY A 251 -0.63 -22.21 2.95
C GLY A 251 -1.28 -23.60 2.94
N SER A 252 -0.94 -24.49 3.89
CA SER A 252 -1.51 -25.83 4.03
C SER A 252 -3.01 -25.83 4.28
N ASP A 253 -3.53 -24.73 4.83
CA ASP A 253 -4.92 -24.64 5.28
C ASP A 253 -5.87 -24.31 4.11
N PHE A 254 -5.36 -23.63 3.07
CA PHE A 254 -6.11 -23.25 1.87
C PHE A 254 -5.38 -23.65 0.58
N PRO A 255 -5.15 -24.95 0.31
CA PRO A 255 -4.50 -25.37 -0.94
C PRO A 255 -5.50 -25.27 -2.10
N PRO A 256 -5.13 -24.73 -3.28
CA PRO A 256 -6.02 -24.71 -4.43
C PRO A 256 -6.35 -26.13 -4.89
N LYS A 257 -7.63 -26.47 -4.87
CA LYS A 257 -8.17 -27.80 -5.19
C LYS A 257 -8.68 -27.86 -6.62
N THR A 258 -9.12 -26.74 -7.18
CA THR A 258 -9.65 -26.71 -8.54
C THR A 258 -8.55 -26.85 -9.59
N HIS A 259 -8.92 -27.41 -10.75
CA HIS A 259 -8.00 -27.51 -11.89
C HIS A 259 -7.55 -26.12 -12.37
N LEU A 260 -8.43 -25.11 -12.31
CA LEU A 260 -8.12 -23.74 -12.70
C LEU A 260 -7.18 -23.07 -11.70
N GLY A 261 -7.44 -23.17 -10.39
CA GLY A 261 -6.58 -22.59 -9.35
C GLY A 261 -5.16 -23.16 -9.38
N ARG A 262 -5.03 -24.48 -9.56
CA ARG A 262 -3.72 -25.14 -9.74
C ARG A 262 -2.96 -24.67 -10.98
N GLY A 263 -3.67 -24.41 -12.07
CA GLY A 263 -3.08 -23.88 -13.30
C GLY A 263 -2.64 -22.43 -13.17
N LEU A 264 -3.47 -21.58 -12.54
CA LEU A 264 -3.20 -20.16 -12.33
C LEU A 264 -2.13 -19.89 -11.27
N LEU A 265 -1.89 -20.83 -10.36
CA LEU A 265 -0.86 -20.71 -9.31
C LEU A 265 0.52 -20.42 -9.89
N PHE A 266 0.94 -21.16 -10.93
CA PHE A 266 2.28 -21.01 -11.52
C PHE A 266 2.52 -19.61 -12.10
N PRO A 267 1.70 -19.08 -13.02
CA PRO A 267 1.90 -17.73 -13.53
C PRO A 267 1.71 -16.67 -12.43
N PHE A 268 0.80 -16.88 -11.48
CA PHE A 268 0.59 -15.95 -10.37
C PHE A 268 1.85 -15.82 -9.49
N ALA A 269 2.42 -16.95 -9.05
CA ALA A 269 3.61 -16.97 -8.23
C ALA A 269 4.84 -16.41 -8.97
N ILE A 270 5.03 -16.80 -10.24
CA ILE A 270 6.13 -16.26 -11.06
C ILE A 270 6.01 -14.73 -11.18
N GLY A 271 4.82 -14.22 -11.51
CA GLY A 271 4.61 -12.77 -11.66
C GLY A 271 4.90 -11.98 -10.39
N GLY A 272 4.45 -12.47 -9.23
CA GLY A 272 4.66 -11.75 -7.98
C GLY A 272 6.08 -11.87 -7.43
N ILE A 273 6.75 -13.02 -7.57
CA ILE A 273 8.16 -13.17 -7.20
C ILE A 273 9.04 -12.26 -8.06
N LEU A 274 8.77 -12.16 -9.37
CA LEU A 274 9.49 -11.25 -10.25
C LEU A 274 9.27 -9.79 -9.85
N MET A 275 8.04 -9.39 -9.52
CA MET A 275 7.77 -8.02 -9.03
C MET A 275 8.55 -7.67 -7.76
N VAL A 276 8.81 -8.64 -6.87
CA VAL A 276 9.62 -8.43 -5.66
C VAL A 276 11.12 -8.41 -6.00
N GLY A 277 11.57 -9.24 -6.95
CA GLY A 277 12.99 -9.45 -7.26
C GLY A 277 13.62 -8.52 -8.30
N THR A 278 12.87 -7.73 -9.08
CA THR A 278 13.43 -6.88 -10.16
C THR A 278 14.13 -5.59 -9.69
N ASN A 279 14.80 -5.59 -8.55
CA ASN A 279 15.51 -4.42 -8.00
C ASN A 279 17.06 -4.53 -8.06
N ASP A 280 17.60 -5.45 -8.87
CA ASP A 280 19.03 -5.48 -9.22
C ASP A 280 19.27 -4.93 -10.63
#